data_AF-A0A937X4L4-F1
#
_entry.id   AF-A0A937X4L4-F1
#
_cell.length_a   1.000
_cell.length_b   1.000
_cell.length_c   1.000
_cell.angle_alpha   90.00
_cell.angle_beta   90.00
_cell.angle_gamma   90.00
#
_symmetry.space_group_name_H-M   'P 1'
#
loop_
_entity.id
_entity.type
_entity.pdbx_description
1 polymer ?
#
loop_
_entity_poly.entity_id
_entity_poly.type
_entity_poly.pdbx_seq_one_letter_code
_entity_poly.pdbx_strand_id
1 'polypeptide(L)'
;METTDFGRRELLKLGLTTGTLLAATGLVLPEEAWAKGAGSIIAHLNGAIDKENRAIWAYRTASGTGKLSDPVLRTALAFMNQHKEHAAALSAAVKNLKGHPAQMRAKYDLSAFNPDLNDEKGILTLALKLESDAVKAYYKALGMLGNPGLRASAAGIFADEAMHVAILRNVLGLDPVPVAFVTDPTVWSLS
;
A
#
# COMPACT_ATOMS: atom_id res chain seq x y z
N MET A 1 -38.21 -9.66 31.14
CA MET A 1 -37.40 -10.07 29.98
C MET A 1 -37.80 -9.15 28.85
N GLU A 2 -37.09 -8.03 28.77
CA GLU A 2 -37.44 -6.88 27.93
C GLU A 2 -36.37 -6.78 26.85
N THR A 3 -36.76 -7.02 25.60
CA THR A 3 -35.88 -6.99 24.44
C THR A 3 -35.72 -5.53 23.99
N THR A 4 -34.60 -4.90 24.33
CA THR A 4 -34.26 -3.58 23.81
C THR A 4 -33.85 -3.68 22.35
N ASP A 5 -34.74 -3.19 21.48
CA ASP A 5 -34.49 -2.85 20.08
C ASP A 5 -33.39 -1.78 19.98
N PHE A 6 -32.13 -2.21 19.87
CA PHE A 6 -31.01 -1.32 19.58
C PHE A 6 -30.96 -1.02 18.07
N GLY A 7 -31.95 -0.25 17.64
CA GLY A 7 -31.78 0.96 16.88
C GLY A 7 -30.79 0.94 15.72
N ARG A 8 -31.33 0.66 14.52
CA ARG A 8 -30.81 1.07 13.19
C ARG A 8 -30.37 2.55 13.10
N ARG A 9 -30.64 3.37 14.13
CA ARG A 9 -30.28 4.78 14.24
C ARG A 9 -28.89 5.04 14.84
N GLU A 10 -28.29 4.11 15.57
CA GLU A 10 -26.89 4.26 16.05
C GLU A 10 -25.87 3.87 14.96
N LEU A 11 -26.24 3.00 14.02
CA LEU A 11 -25.42 2.67 12.84
C LEU A 11 -25.31 3.84 11.84
N LEU A 12 -26.26 4.79 11.86
CA LEU A 12 -26.23 6.00 11.03
C LEU A 12 -25.40 7.15 11.63
N LYS A 13 -24.86 6.98 12.85
CA LYS A 13 -23.83 7.87 13.42
C LYS A 13 -22.41 7.38 13.16
N LEU A 14 -22.23 6.16 12.65
CA LEU A 14 -21.01 5.74 11.95
C LEU A 14 -21.07 6.28 10.52
N GLY A 15 -21.08 7.61 10.40
CA GLY A 15 -20.67 8.25 9.16
C GLY A 15 -19.25 7.77 8.90
N LEU A 16 -19.10 6.85 7.94
CA LEU A 16 -17.83 6.39 7.37
C LEU A 16 -17.22 7.58 6.62
N THR A 17 -16.89 8.62 7.38
CA THR A 17 -16.06 9.71 6.97
C THR A 17 -14.65 9.18 7.03
N THR A 18 -13.93 9.46 5.96
CA THR A 18 -12.53 9.16 5.65
C THR A 18 -11.52 9.73 6.68
N GLY A 19 -11.94 9.98 7.92
CA GLY A 19 -11.22 10.69 8.98
C GLY A 19 -10.60 9.82 10.08
N THR A 20 -10.96 8.54 10.20
CA THR A 20 -10.39 7.66 11.24
C THR A 20 -8.97 7.16 10.93
N LEU A 21 -8.49 7.22 9.69
CA LEU A 21 -7.05 7.02 9.43
C LEU A 21 -6.19 8.24 9.79
N LEU A 22 -6.76 9.45 9.79
CA LEU A 22 -6.01 10.68 10.11
C LEU A 22 -5.78 10.88 11.61
N ALA A 23 -6.70 10.40 12.46
CA ALA A 23 -6.56 10.52 13.92
C ALA A 23 -5.43 9.65 14.52
N ALA A 24 -4.99 8.58 13.82
CA ALA A 24 -3.93 7.69 14.31
C ALA A 24 -2.49 8.20 14.04
N THR A 25 -2.32 9.30 13.29
CA THR A 25 -0.97 9.80 12.94
C THR A 25 -0.45 10.92 13.81
N GLY A 26 -1.26 11.48 14.73
CA GLY A 26 -0.82 12.50 15.68
C GLY A 26 -0.14 13.73 15.06
N LEU A 27 -0.39 14.00 13.77
CA LEU A 27 0.40 14.95 13.00
C LEU A 27 -0.17 16.38 13.14
N VAL A 28 0.05 16.99 14.31
CA VAL A 28 0.05 18.46 14.44
C VAL A 28 1.44 18.85 14.94
N LEU A 29 2.30 19.30 14.02
CA LEU A 29 3.61 19.85 14.35
C LEU A 29 3.65 21.34 14.00
N PRO A 30 4.37 22.17 14.78
CA PRO A 30 4.56 23.58 14.46
C PRO A 30 5.25 23.76 13.10
N GLU A 31 4.81 24.76 12.35
CA GLU A 31 5.16 25.06 10.95
C GLU A 31 6.68 25.18 10.70
N GLU A 32 7.41 25.57 11.75
CA GLU A 32 8.85 25.84 11.76
C GLU A 32 9.72 24.57 11.64
N ALA A 33 9.20 23.42 12.10
CA ALA A 33 9.93 22.14 12.09
C ALA A 33 10.11 21.55 10.69
N TRP A 34 9.40 22.07 9.69
CA TRP A 34 9.39 21.56 8.32
C TRP A 34 10.38 22.27 7.39
N ALA A 35 10.83 23.48 7.73
CA ALA A 35 11.55 24.36 6.79
C ALA A 35 12.91 23.79 6.31
N LYS A 36 13.56 22.91 7.08
CA LYS A 36 14.84 22.30 6.70
C LYS A 36 14.63 20.85 6.25
N GLY A 37 14.64 20.62 4.94
CA GLY A 37 14.57 19.28 4.35
C GLY A 37 13.19 18.85 3.83
N ALA A 38 12.13 19.66 3.98
CA ALA A 38 10.80 19.37 3.44
C ALA A 38 10.81 19.01 1.95
N GLY A 39 11.59 19.71 1.12
CA GLY A 39 11.69 19.40 -0.31
C GLY A 39 12.16 17.96 -0.58
N SER A 40 13.13 17.47 0.19
CA SER A 40 13.60 16.08 0.08
C SER A 40 12.54 15.10 0.56
N ILE A 41 11.84 15.38 1.66
CA ILE A 41 10.77 14.53 2.20
C ILE A 41 9.62 14.44 1.19
N ILE A 42 9.19 15.57 0.63
CA ILE A 42 8.16 15.65 -0.42
C ILE A 42 8.56 14.79 -1.62
N ALA A 43 9.82 14.85 -2.07
CA ALA A 43 10.30 14.04 -3.19
C ALA A 43 10.21 12.53 -2.89
N HIS A 44 10.59 12.09 -1.68
CA HIS A 44 10.47 10.69 -1.28
C HIS A 44 9.01 10.25 -1.18
N LEU A 45 8.14 11.07 -0.58
CA LEU A 45 6.71 10.78 -0.49
C LEU A 45 6.06 10.70 -1.88
N ASN A 46 6.42 11.59 -2.79
CA ASN A 46 5.94 11.53 -4.18
C ASN A 46 6.45 10.30 -4.93
N GLY A 47 7.67 9.85 -4.66
CA GLY A 47 8.18 8.57 -5.16
C GLY A 47 7.38 7.38 -4.63
N ALA A 48 6.98 7.40 -3.35
CA ALA A 48 6.11 6.38 -2.76
C ALA A 48 4.69 6.42 -3.37
N ILE A 49 4.08 7.61 -3.51
CA ILE A 49 2.77 7.78 -4.16
C ILE A 49 2.78 7.22 -5.59
N ASP A 50 3.85 7.44 -6.36
CA ASP A 50 3.96 6.89 -7.71
C ASP A 50 4.05 5.35 -7.72
N LYS A 51 4.68 4.75 -6.71
CA LYS A 51 4.69 3.28 -6.51
C LYS A 51 3.31 2.75 -6.15
N GLU A 52 2.58 3.40 -5.24
CA GLU A 52 1.20 3.04 -4.92
C GLU A 52 0.30 3.13 -6.16
N ASN A 53 0.40 4.24 -6.92
CA ASN A 53 -0.36 4.41 -8.15
C ASN A 53 -0.02 3.34 -9.21
N ARG A 54 1.25 2.88 -9.27
CA ARG A 54 1.66 1.77 -10.12
C ARG A 54 1.01 0.46 -9.68
N ALA A 55 0.95 0.17 -8.39
CA ALA A 55 0.26 -1.02 -7.86
C ALA A 55 -1.24 -0.97 -8.14
N ILE A 56 -1.91 0.17 -7.88
CA ILE A 56 -3.32 0.40 -8.21
C ILE A 56 -3.58 0.17 -9.70
N TRP A 57 -2.71 0.72 -10.57
CA TRP A 57 -2.81 0.51 -12.02
C TRP A 57 -2.65 -0.96 -12.39
N ALA A 58 -1.65 -1.65 -11.85
CA ALA A 58 -1.39 -3.06 -12.13
C ALA A 58 -2.54 -3.96 -11.70
N TYR A 59 -3.08 -3.79 -10.48
CA TYR A 59 -4.25 -4.54 -10.02
C TYR A 59 -5.50 -4.25 -10.84
N ARG A 60 -5.74 -2.98 -11.21
CA ARG A 60 -6.85 -2.64 -12.11
C ARG A 60 -6.70 -3.37 -13.44
N THR A 61 -5.52 -3.32 -14.05
CA THR A 61 -5.24 -4.02 -15.31
C THR A 61 -5.43 -5.52 -15.17
N ALA A 62 -4.90 -6.14 -14.11
CA ALA A 62 -5.05 -7.56 -13.81
C ALA A 62 -6.53 -7.98 -13.66
N SER A 63 -7.29 -7.22 -12.86
CA SER A 63 -8.72 -7.49 -12.63
C SER A 63 -9.57 -7.39 -13.91
N GLY A 64 -9.16 -6.56 -14.88
CA GLY A 64 -9.82 -6.43 -16.17
C GLY A 64 -9.47 -7.51 -17.20
N THR A 65 -8.51 -8.41 -16.93
CA THR A 65 -8.09 -9.43 -17.91
C THR A 65 -9.10 -10.57 -18.09
N GLY A 66 -9.99 -10.78 -17.12
CA GLY A 66 -10.88 -11.96 -17.08
C GLY A 66 -10.17 -13.29 -16.81
N LYS A 67 -8.87 -13.26 -16.44
CA LYS A 67 -8.06 -14.47 -16.21
C LYS A 67 -7.99 -14.90 -14.75
N LEU A 68 -8.42 -14.05 -13.83
CA LEU A 68 -8.42 -14.34 -12.39
C LEU A 68 -9.68 -15.11 -12.02
N SER A 69 -9.52 -16.19 -11.27
CA SER A 69 -10.58 -16.87 -10.55
C SER A 69 -11.26 -15.93 -9.55
N ASP A 70 -12.52 -16.18 -9.23
CA ASP A 70 -13.29 -15.29 -8.34
C ASP A 70 -12.63 -15.05 -6.97
N PRO A 71 -12.03 -16.05 -6.29
CA PRO A 71 -11.33 -15.80 -5.03
C PRO A 71 -10.11 -14.88 -5.21
N VAL A 72 -9.32 -15.10 -6.25
CA VAL A 72 -8.13 -14.30 -6.54
C VAL A 72 -8.51 -12.88 -6.94
N LEU A 73 -9.56 -12.72 -7.74
CA LEU A 73 -10.08 -11.41 -8.12
C LEU A 73 -10.53 -10.60 -6.88
N ARG A 74 -11.22 -11.23 -5.92
CA ARG A 74 -11.63 -10.54 -4.68
C ARG A 74 -10.42 -10.07 -3.88
N THR A 75 -9.39 -10.90 -3.74
CA THR A 75 -8.14 -10.52 -3.06
C THR A 75 -7.42 -9.38 -3.81
N ALA A 76 -7.32 -9.45 -5.13
CA ALA A 76 -6.71 -8.40 -5.95
C ALA A 76 -7.44 -7.05 -5.81
N LEU A 77 -8.77 -7.05 -5.73
CA LEU A 77 -9.56 -5.84 -5.50
C LEU A 77 -9.38 -5.28 -4.08
N ALA A 78 -9.18 -6.14 -3.08
CA ALA A 78 -8.88 -5.72 -1.71
C ALA A 78 -7.51 -5.01 -1.64
N PHE A 79 -6.46 -5.64 -2.21
CA PHE A 79 -5.11 -5.06 -2.27
C PHE A 79 -5.12 -3.73 -3.03
N MET A 80 -5.79 -3.66 -4.18
CA MET A 80 -5.97 -2.41 -4.92
C MET A 80 -6.59 -1.29 -4.06
N ASN A 81 -7.54 -1.61 -3.19
CA ASN A 81 -8.14 -0.61 -2.31
C ASN A 81 -7.20 -0.19 -1.18
N GLN A 82 -6.42 -1.11 -0.59
CA GLN A 82 -5.40 -0.78 0.39
C GLN A 82 -4.33 0.16 -0.21
N HIS A 83 -3.84 -0.10 -1.42
CA HIS A 83 -2.93 0.84 -2.10
C HIS A 83 -3.55 2.23 -2.34
N LYS A 84 -4.86 2.33 -2.61
CA LYS A 84 -5.53 3.65 -2.70
C LYS A 84 -5.53 4.37 -1.36
N GLU A 85 -5.73 3.65 -0.27
CA GLU A 85 -5.66 4.19 1.10
C GLU A 85 -4.23 4.66 1.42
N HIS A 86 -3.21 3.87 1.05
CA HIS A 86 -1.80 4.24 1.16
C HIS A 86 -1.51 5.53 0.37
N ALA A 87 -1.87 5.56 -0.93
CA ALA A 87 -1.68 6.72 -1.79
C ALA A 87 -2.38 7.97 -1.25
N ALA A 88 -3.58 7.83 -0.68
CA ALA A 88 -4.33 8.92 -0.09
C ALA A 88 -3.65 9.47 1.17
N ALA A 89 -3.18 8.59 2.07
CA ALA A 89 -2.47 8.98 3.28
C ALA A 89 -1.15 9.71 2.96
N LEU A 90 -0.36 9.19 2.03
CA LEU A 90 0.87 9.84 1.57
C LEU A 90 0.59 11.20 0.89
N SER A 91 -0.45 11.26 0.07
CA SER A 91 -0.88 12.51 -0.58
C SER A 91 -1.30 13.57 0.44
N ALA A 92 -1.96 13.18 1.53
CA ALA A 92 -2.28 14.07 2.63
C ALA A 92 -1.01 14.58 3.32
N ALA A 93 -0.03 13.71 3.57
CA ALA A 93 1.26 14.11 4.13
C ALA A 93 1.99 15.13 3.24
N VAL A 94 2.02 14.92 1.92
CA VAL A 94 2.60 15.88 0.97
C VAL A 94 1.88 17.23 0.99
N LYS A 95 0.54 17.25 1.08
CA LYS A 95 -0.24 18.49 1.20
C LYS A 95 0.03 19.22 2.51
N ASN A 96 0.15 18.50 3.63
CA ASN A 96 0.48 19.08 4.93
C ASN A 96 1.86 19.75 4.91
N LEU A 97 2.78 19.17 4.15
CA LEU A 97 4.11 19.70 3.82
C LEU A 97 4.10 20.87 2.81
N LYS A 98 2.92 21.36 2.41
CA LYS A 98 2.73 22.38 1.37
C LYS A 98 3.27 21.99 -0.01
N GLY A 99 3.44 20.68 -0.26
CA GLY A 99 3.83 20.14 -1.55
C GLY A 99 2.65 19.76 -2.44
N HIS A 100 2.96 19.36 -3.68
CA HIS A 100 2.00 18.83 -4.64
C HIS A 100 2.12 17.31 -4.76
N PRO A 101 1.07 16.53 -4.43
CA PRO A 101 1.09 15.08 -4.56
C PRO A 101 1.22 14.63 -6.01
N ALA A 102 2.04 13.60 -6.24
CA ALA A 102 2.17 12.94 -7.54
C ALA A 102 0.80 12.42 -8.01
N GLN A 103 0.51 12.61 -9.29
CA GLN A 103 -0.73 12.13 -9.91
C GLN A 103 -0.52 10.75 -10.53
N MET A 104 -1.56 9.93 -10.53
CA MET A 104 -1.55 8.63 -11.20
C MET A 104 -1.34 8.84 -12.71
N ARG A 105 -0.42 8.06 -13.28
CA ARG A 105 -0.14 8.08 -14.73
C ARG A 105 -1.17 7.24 -15.48
N ALA A 106 -1.37 7.54 -16.77
CA ALA A 106 -2.24 6.74 -17.64
C ALA A 106 -1.73 5.30 -17.83
N LYS A 107 -0.41 5.12 -17.80
CA LYS A 107 0.26 3.82 -17.95
C LYS A 107 1.55 3.81 -17.14
N TYR A 108 1.89 2.62 -16.65
CA TYR A 108 3.17 2.34 -16.01
C TYR A 108 3.95 1.31 -16.83
N ASP A 109 5.28 1.46 -16.87
CA ASP A 109 6.17 0.45 -17.42
C ASP A 109 6.48 -0.60 -16.35
N LEU A 110 6.14 -1.85 -16.63
CA LEU A 110 6.40 -3.01 -15.76
C LEU A 110 7.47 -3.94 -16.35
N SER A 111 8.14 -3.56 -17.44
CA SER A 111 9.13 -4.39 -18.15
C SER A 111 10.23 -4.92 -17.24
N ALA A 112 10.69 -4.11 -16.26
CA ALA A 112 11.68 -4.50 -15.27
C ALA A 112 11.28 -5.72 -14.41
N PHE A 113 9.99 -6.07 -14.35
CA PHE A 113 9.48 -7.24 -13.63
C PHE A 113 9.31 -8.48 -14.50
N ASN A 114 9.56 -8.39 -15.80
CA ASN A 114 9.30 -9.45 -16.78
C ASN A 114 7.88 -10.04 -16.61
N PRO A 115 6.83 -9.23 -16.83
CA PRO A 115 5.46 -9.64 -16.58
C PRO A 115 5.04 -10.74 -17.55
N ASP A 116 4.43 -11.80 -17.03
CA ASP A 116 3.65 -12.76 -17.81
C ASP A 116 2.18 -12.54 -17.48
N LEU A 117 1.39 -12.11 -18.45
CA LEU A 117 -0.04 -11.85 -18.28
C LEU A 117 -0.89 -12.88 -19.01
N ASN A 118 -0.31 -14.01 -19.43
CA ASN A 118 -1.00 -15.02 -20.22
C ASN A 118 -2.02 -15.83 -19.42
N ASP A 119 -1.75 -16.06 -18.13
CA ASP A 119 -2.61 -16.81 -17.22
C ASP A 119 -2.62 -16.20 -15.79
N GLU A 120 -3.43 -16.78 -14.89
CA GLU A 120 -3.54 -16.33 -13.49
C GLU A 120 -2.20 -16.42 -12.76
N LYS A 121 -1.42 -17.48 -12.99
CA LYS A 121 -0.14 -17.70 -12.32
C LYS A 121 0.88 -16.62 -12.67
N GLY A 122 0.96 -16.23 -13.94
CA GLY A 122 1.81 -15.14 -14.39
C GLY A 122 1.41 -13.80 -13.74
N ILE A 123 0.11 -13.51 -13.68
CA ILE A 123 -0.42 -12.29 -13.04
C ILE A 123 -0.10 -12.27 -11.54
N LEU A 124 -0.32 -13.36 -10.83
CA LEU A 124 0.02 -13.51 -9.41
C LEU A 124 1.53 -13.37 -9.17
N THR A 125 2.35 -13.90 -10.07
CA THR A 125 3.81 -13.78 -9.99
C THR A 125 4.25 -12.33 -10.18
N LEU A 126 3.62 -11.58 -11.09
CA LEU A 126 3.86 -10.15 -11.24
C LEU A 126 3.44 -9.37 -9.99
N ALA A 127 2.26 -9.66 -9.43
CA ALA A 127 1.78 -9.04 -8.20
C ALA A 127 2.79 -9.29 -7.06
N LEU A 128 3.24 -10.53 -6.87
CA LEU A 128 4.24 -10.87 -5.86
C LEU A 128 5.51 -10.03 -6.01
N LYS A 129 6.02 -9.85 -7.24
CA LYS A 129 7.21 -9.02 -7.50
C LYS A 129 6.97 -7.54 -7.17
N LEU A 130 5.78 -7.00 -7.46
CA LEU A 130 5.43 -5.62 -7.17
C LEU A 130 5.37 -5.36 -5.65
N GLU A 131 4.71 -6.24 -4.89
CA GLU A 131 4.66 -6.07 -3.42
C GLU A 131 6.02 -6.27 -2.77
N SER A 132 6.82 -7.18 -3.31
CA SER A 132 8.21 -7.35 -2.90
C SER A 132 9.05 -6.08 -3.10
N ASP A 133 8.83 -5.34 -4.20
CA ASP A 133 9.48 -4.04 -4.42
C ASP A 133 8.95 -2.97 -3.46
N ALA A 134 7.65 -2.99 -3.14
CA ALA A 134 7.02 -2.09 -2.17
C ALA A 134 7.60 -2.29 -0.76
N VAL A 135 7.67 -3.54 -0.28
CA VAL A 135 8.29 -3.87 1.03
C VAL A 135 9.71 -3.32 1.12
N LYS A 136 10.55 -3.54 0.11
CA LYS A 136 11.93 -3.02 0.06
C LYS A 136 11.96 -1.50 0.11
N ALA A 137 11.07 -0.84 -0.64
CA ALA A 137 10.99 0.61 -0.70
C ALA A 137 10.60 1.21 0.67
N TYR A 138 9.59 0.66 1.33
CA TYR A 138 9.15 1.15 2.64
C TYR A 138 10.16 0.85 3.74
N TYR A 139 10.78 -0.33 3.72
CA TYR A 139 11.87 -0.63 4.66
C TYR A 139 13.00 0.40 4.56
N LYS A 140 13.44 0.71 3.33
CA LYS A 140 14.44 1.76 3.10
C LYS A 140 13.96 3.11 3.62
N ALA A 141 12.69 3.46 3.41
CA ALA A 141 12.11 4.71 3.89
C ALA A 141 12.15 4.84 5.43
N LEU A 142 11.96 3.75 6.18
CA LEU A 142 12.03 3.75 7.65
C LEU A 142 13.35 4.29 8.19
N GLY A 143 14.46 3.95 7.53
CA GLY A 143 15.81 4.43 7.90
C GLY A 143 16.10 5.88 7.50
N MET A 144 15.32 6.44 6.57
CA MET A 144 15.53 7.79 6.03
C MET A 144 14.63 8.85 6.67
N LEU A 145 13.47 8.46 7.18
CA LEU A 145 12.49 9.38 7.75
C LEU A 145 12.88 9.77 9.17
N GLY A 146 13.23 11.05 9.38
CA GLY A 146 13.51 11.60 10.71
C GLY A 146 12.26 11.84 11.56
N ASN A 147 11.11 12.09 10.92
CA ASN A 147 9.85 12.37 11.59
C ASN A 147 9.19 11.08 12.13
N PRO A 148 8.88 10.98 13.45
CA PRO A 148 8.29 9.78 14.04
C PRO A 148 6.92 9.40 13.48
N GLY A 149 6.05 10.37 13.20
CA GLY A 149 4.72 10.13 12.64
C GLY A 149 4.79 9.58 11.21
N LEU A 150 5.63 10.18 10.35
CA LEU A 150 5.87 9.65 9.01
C LEU A 150 6.49 8.25 9.05
N ARG A 151 7.40 8.00 9.99
CA ARG A 151 8.00 6.67 10.19
C ARG A 151 6.95 5.65 10.63
N ALA A 152 6.03 6.00 11.52
CA ALA A 152 4.94 5.14 11.94
C ALA A 152 4.00 4.79 10.78
N SER A 153 3.62 5.79 9.95
CA SER A 153 2.84 5.54 8.74
C SER A 153 3.57 4.63 7.75
N ALA A 154 4.85 4.89 7.49
CA ALA A 154 5.66 4.04 6.61
C ALA A 154 5.81 2.61 7.16
N ALA A 155 5.87 2.43 8.49
CA ALA A 155 5.95 1.13 9.13
C ALA A 155 4.64 0.34 9.00
N GLY A 156 3.51 1.03 9.14
CA GLY A 156 2.19 0.45 8.90
C GLY A 156 2.04 -0.06 7.46
N ILE A 157 2.42 0.77 6.48
CA ILE A 157 2.39 0.37 5.07
C ILE A 157 3.35 -0.79 4.82
N PHE A 158 4.61 -0.69 5.26
CA PHE A 158 5.59 -1.79 5.18
C PHE A 158 5.03 -3.14 5.67
N ALA A 159 4.34 -3.13 6.81
CA ALA A 159 3.76 -4.34 7.38
C ALA A 159 2.59 -4.87 6.52
N ASP A 160 1.75 -3.99 5.96
CA ASP A 160 0.66 -4.38 5.06
C ASP A 160 1.20 -5.00 3.76
N GLU A 161 2.19 -4.37 3.13
CA GLU A 161 2.81 -4.91 1.91
C GLU A 161 3.44 -6.29 2.16
N ALA A 162 4.01 -6.51 3.35
CA ALA A 162 4.54 -7.82 3.73
C ALA A 162 3.42 -8.88 3.91
N MET A 163 2.24 -8.48 4.38
CA MET A 163 1.07 -9.38 4.42
C MET A 163 0.57 -9.72 3.02
N HIS A 164 0.57 -8.76 2.08
CA HIS A 164 0.19 -9.04 0.69
C HIS A 164 1.12 -10.07 0.06
N VAL A 165 2.43 -9.91 0.26
CA VAL A 165 3.45 -10.89 -0.14
C VAL A 165 3.12 -12.28 0.40
N ALA A 166 2.85 -12.40 1.70
CA ALA A 166 2.57 -13.69 2.33
C ALA A 166 1.33 -14.38 1.72
N ILE A 167 0.26 -13.61 1.47
CA ILE A 167 -0.96 -14.11 0.82
C ILE A 167 -0.68 -14.54 -0.63
N LEU A 168 0.06 -13.74 -1.41
CA LEU A 168 0.39 -14.08 -2.79
C LEU A 168 1.24 -15.35 -2.87
N ARG A 169 2.21 -15.51 -1.97
CA ARG A 169 3.01 -16.74 -1.84
C ARG A 169 2.12 -17.94 -1.52
N ASN A 170 1.20 -17.82 -0.57
CA ASN A 170 0.26 -18.89 -0.24
C ASN A 170 -0.60 -19.30 -1.45
N VAL A 171 -1.17 -18.34 -2.18
CA VAL A 171 -1.98 -18.61 -3.38
C VAL A 171 -1.17 -19.25 -4.50
N LEU A 172 0.11 -18.90 -4.63
CA LEU A 172 1.05 -19.51 -5.58
C LEU A 172 1.56 -20.90 -5.15
N GLY A 173 1.17 -21.41 -3.98
CA GLY A 173 1.64 -22.69 -3.44
C GLY A 173 3.10 -22.64 -2.95
N LEU A 174 3.60 -21.45 -2.63
CA LEU A 174 4.91 -21.22 -2.03
C LEU A 174 4.79 -21.15 -0.50
N ASP A 175 5.90 -21.31 0.23
CA ASP A 175 5.94 -21.04 1.68
C ASP A 175 5.57 -19.56 1.94
N PRO A 176 4.47 -19.25 2.65
CA PRO A 176 4.01 -17.87 2.86
C PRO A 176 4.92 -17.03 3.77
N VAL A 177 5.73 -17.65 4.63
CA VAL A 177 6.59 -16.96 5.61
C VAL A 177 8.00 -17.58 5.60
N PRO A 178 8.73 -17.48 4.48
CA PRO A 178 9.92 -18.30 4.22
C PRO A 178 11.14 -17.98 5.09
N VAL A 179 11.13 -16.82 5.77
CA VAL A 179 12.26 -16.35 6.58
C VAL A 179 11.78 -15.60 7.82
N ALA A 180 12.67 -15.41 8.79
CA ALA A 180 12.40 -14.61 9.99
C ALA A 180 12.47 -13.09 9.75
N PHE A 181 13.24 -12.63 8.76
CA PHE A 181 13.42 -11.22 8.43
C PHE A 181 12.93 -10.93 7.02
N VAL A 182 11.79 -10.24 6.87
CA VAL A 182 11.25 -9.90 5.55
C VAL A 182 12.21 -9.06 4.68
N THR A 183 13.22 -8.46 5.30
CA THR A 183 14.27 -7.70 4.62
C THR A 183 15.35 -8.57 3.99
N ASP A 184 15.35 -9.88 4.25
CA ASP A 184 16.28 -10.82 3.64
C ASP A 184 16.06 -10.87 2.11
N PRO A 185 17.11 -10.68 1.29
CA PRO A 185 16.97 -10.73 -0.16
C PRO A 185 16.44 -12.07 -0.69
N THR A 186 16.58 -13.16 0.06
CA THR A 186 16.09 -14.50 -0.31
C THR A 186 14.57 -14.65 -0.22
N VAL A 187 13.86 -13.77 0.49
CA VAL A 187 12.36 -13.73 0.54
C VAL A 187 11.75 -13.61 -0.85
N TRP A 188 12.48 -12.93 -1.73
CA TRP A 188 12.01 -12.46 -3.01
C TRP A 188 12.45 -13.36 -4.17
N SER A 189 13.23 -14.41 -3.89
CA SER A 189 13.54 -15.42 -4.89
C SER A 189 12.36 -16.37 -5.04
N LEU A 190 11.98 -16.63 -6.29
CA LEU A 190 10.97 -17.64 -6.67
C LEU A 190 11.57 -19.06 -6.70
N SER A 191 12.80 -19.22 -6.21
CA SER A 191 13.56 -20.47 -6.13
C SER A 191 13.47 -21.09 -4.74
#